data_AF-A0A3B1IWL5-F1
#
_entry.id   AF-A0A3B1IWL5-F1
#
_cell.length_a   1.000
_cell.length_b   1.000
_cell.length_c   1.000
_cell.angle_alpha   90.00
_cell.angle_beta   90.00
_cell.angle_gamma   90.00
#
_symmetry.space_group_name_H-M   'P 1'
#
loop_
_entity.id
_entity.type
_entity.pdbx_description
1 polymer ?
#
loop_
_entity_poly.entity_id
_entity_poly.type
_entity_poly.pdbx_seq_one_letter_code
_entity_poly.pdbx_strand_id
1 'polypeptide(L)'
;MNDLNNPNRRPEGADRGAFHYGLLGSAALLGIAGILKHDNEYKLLSNKEGKKFHKGAVAALTTLEAELVHRQGIYCSFTAQRDRRQPIEEKLLSKVDTDPYLAKLVSKEDLREIFKDGYCERPWNTVDKKKNGKLMWIFLKEWEHKITQQKHNKIEQVLKQFKPNDSHINN
;
A
#
# COMPACT_ATOMS: atom_id res chain seq x y z
N MET A 1 -78.76 -6.41 1.18
CA MET A 1 -77.97 -5.48 0.36
C MET A 1 -77.06 -6.33 -0.49
N ASN A 2 -77.13 -6.17 -1.82
CA ASN A 2 -76.76 -7.24 -2.75
C ASN A 2 -75.28 -7.22 -3.13
N ASP A 3 -74.76 -8.41 -3.41
CA ASP A 3 -73.36 -8.71 -3.70
C ASP A 3 -72.74 -7.90 -4.85
N LEU A 4 -71.49 -7.47 -4.62
CA LEU A 4 -70.59 -6.95 -5.67
C LEU A 4 -69.82 -8.08 -6.40
N ASN A 5 -70.08 -9.35 -6.07
CA ASN A 5 -69.50 -10.52 -6.71
C ASN A 5 -70.43 -11.11 -7.79
N ASN A 6 -70.26 -10.69 -9.04
CA ASN A 6 -70.78 -11.44 -10.20
C ASN A 6 -69.71 -11.52 -11.32
N PRO A 7 -69.14 -12.72 -11.59
CA PRO A 7 -68.04 -12.90 -12.54
C PRO A 7 -68.47 -12.94 -14.03
N ASN A 8 -69.76 -12.75 -14.36
CA ASN A 8 -70.29 -12.93 -15.72
C ASN A 8 -70.63 -11.63 -16.49
N ARG A 9 -69.69 -10.67 -16.57
CA ARG A 9 -69.76 -9.56 -17.55
C ARG A 9 -68.78 -9.75 -18.73
N ARG A 10 -69.37 -9.96 -19.92
CA ARG A 10 -68.84 -9.81 -21.29
C ARG A 10 -70.06 -9.49 -22.21
N PRO A 11 -69.94 -9.23 -23.54
CA PRO A 11 -68.75 -9.10 -24.42
C PRO A 11 -68.22 -7.64 -24.38
N GLU A 12 -67.41 -7.06 -25.27
CA GLU A 12 -66.73 -7.41 -26.54
C GLU A 12 -65.19 -7.24 -26.39
N GLY A 13 -64.27 -7.31 -27.36
CA GLY A 13 -64.29 -7.58 -28.81
C GLY A 13 -63.81 -6.38 -29.64
N ALA A 14 -62.76 -6.43 -30.46
CA ALA A 14 -61.65 -7.39 -30.59
C ALA A 14 -60.49 -6.71 -31.35
N ASP A 15 -59.22 -7.01 -31.04
CA ASP A 15 -58.26 -7.42 -32.08
C ASP A 15 -56.93 -7.98 -31.53
N ARG A 16 -56.24 -8.79 -32.35
CA ARG A 16 -54.91 -9.35 -32.03
C ARG A 16 -53.82 -8.58 -32.78
N GLY A 17 -52.85 -8.02 -32.07
CA GLY A 17 -51.63 -7.42 -32.64
C GLY A 17 -50.40 -7.76 -31.77
N ALA A 18 -49.25 -7.99 -32.40
CA ALA A 18 -48.07 -8.56 -31.74
C ALA A 18 -46.95 -7.53 -31.47
N PHE A 19 -46.03 -7.88 -30.55
CA PHE A 19 -44.82 -7.13 -30.13
C PHE A 19 -45.12 -5.78 -29.41
N HIS A 20 -44.31 -5.28 -28.47
CA HIS A 20 -42.87 -5.48 -28.21
C HIS A 20 -42.52 -5.61 -26.72
N TYR A 21 -41.46 -6.37 -26.42
CA TYR A 21 -40.66 -6.16 -25.21
C TYR A 21 -39.95 -4.80 -25.30
N GLY A 22 -40.15 -3.89 -24.35
CA GLY A 22 -39.53 -2.58 -24.36
C GLY A 22 -39.43 -1.90 -22.99
N LEU A 23 -38.27 -1.27 -22.74
CA LEU A 23 -38.03 -0.22 -21.73
C LEU A 23 -37.99 -0.54 -20.21
N LEU A 24 -37.72 -1.78 -19.78
CA LEU A 24 -37.29 -2.04 -18.38
C LEU A 24 -35.84 -2.57 -18.21
N GLY A 25 -35.13 -2.88 -19.30
CA GLY A 25 -33.77 -3.45 -19.23
C GLY A 25 -32.60 -2.46 -19.22
N SER A 26 -32.79 -1.22 -19.69
CA SER A 26 -31.67 -0.31 -19.98
C SER A 26 -31.09 0.40 -18.74
N ALA A 27 -31.92 0.82 -17.79
CA ALA A 27 -31.46 1.53 -16.60
C ALA A 27 -30.59 0.64 -15.68
N ALA A 28 -31.00 -0.62 -15.49
CA ALA A 28 -30.24 -1.58 -14.67
C ALA A 28 -28.87 -1.92 -15.30
N LEU A 29 -28.81 -2.12 -16.62
CA LEU A 29 -27.55 -2.38 -17.33
C LEU A 29 -26.61 -1.18 -17.31
N LEU A 30 -27.11 0.05 -17.43
CA LEU A 30 -26.30 1.27 -17.29
C LEU A 30 -25.77 1.43 -15.86
N GLY A 31 -26.57 1.13 -14.83
CA GLY A 31 -26.13 1.11 -13.45
C GLY A 31 -25.01 0.10 -13.20
N ILE A 32 -25.20 -1.16 -13.62
CA ILE A 32 -24.19 -2.23 -13.47
C ILE A 32 -22.91 -1.91 -14.26
N ALA A 33 -23.02 -1.42 -15.50
CA ALA A 33 -21.86 -1.02 -16.31
C ALA A 33 -21.12 0.18 -15.69
N GLY A 34 -21.83 1.13 -15.08
CA GLY A 34 -21.26 2.25 -14.34
C GLY A 34 -20.44 1.78 -13.13
N ILE A 35 -21.01 0.88 -12.31
CA ILE A 35 -20.34 0.29 -11.15
C ILE A 35 -19.07 -0.49 -11.58
N LEU A 36 -19.18 -1.38 -12.56
CA LEU A 36 -18.04 -2.18 -13.05
C LEU A 36 -16.92 -1.32 -13.65
N LYS A 37 -17.27 -0.22 -14.33
CA LYS A 37 -16.29 0.74 -14.86
C LYS A 37 -15.57 1.48 -13.73
N HIS A 38 -16.31 1.96 -12.72
CA HIS A 38 -15.77 2.65 -11.55
C HIS A 38 -14.84 1.74 -10.74
N ASP A 39 -15.21 0.48 -10.52
CA ASP A 39 -14.37 -0.51 -9.83
C ASP A 39 -13.04 -0.78 -10.54
N ASN A 40 -13.05 -0.86 -11.88
CA ASN A 40 -11.84 -1.09 -12.67
C ASN A 40 -10.91 0.14 -12.65
N GLU A 41 -11.46 1.34 -12.76
CA GLU A 41 -10.71 2.60 -12.70
C GLU A 41 -10.07 2.79 -11.31
N TYR A 42 -10.82 2.54 -10.23
CA TYR A 42 -10.30 2.57 -8.87
C TYR A 42 -9.17 1.53 -8.63
N LYS A 43 -9.33 0.30 -9.11
CA LYS A 43 -8.27 -0.73 -9.07
C LYS A 43 -7.00 -0.29 -9.80
N LEU A 44 -7.14 0.36 -10.97
CA LEU A 44 -6.01 0.85 -11.75
C LEU A 44 -5.27 1.98 -11.03
N LEU A 45 -5.99 2.94 -10.45
CA LEU A 45 -5.44 4.03 -9.65
C LEU A 45 -4.70 3.49 -8.41
N SER A 46 -5.34 2.64 -7.62
CA SER A 46 -4.75 2.02 -6.42
C SER A 46 -3.47 1.23 -6.73
N ASN A 47 -3.44 0.50 -7.86
CA ASN A 47 -2.24 -0.21 -8.34
C ASN A 47 -1.13 0.77 -8.76
N LYS A 48 -1.46 1.85 -9.48
CA LYS A 48 -0.51 2.90 -9.90
C LYS A 48 0.09 3.63 -8.70
N GLU A 49 -0.73 3.98 -7.70
CA GLU A 49 -0.27 4.60 -6.46
C GLU A 49 0.56 3.63 -5.60
N GLY A 50 0.15 2.37 -5.48
CA GLY A 50 0.92 1.33 -4.81
C GLY A 50 2.31 1.15 -5.43
N LYS A 51 2.40 1.12 -6.76
CA LYS A 51 3.68 1.09 -7.50
C LYS A 51 4.50 2.37 -7.29
N LYS A 52 3.88 3.55 -7.33
CA LYS A 52 4.57 4.84 -7.08
C LYS A 52 5.13 4.89 -5.66
N PHE A 53 4.33 4.50 -4.66
CA PHE A 53 4.76 4.44 -3.26
C PHE A 53 5.91 3.46 -3.07
N HIS A 54 5.80 2.23 -3.58
CA HIS A 54 6.85 1.23 -3.46
C HIS A 54 8.18 1.71 -4.07
N LYS A 55 8.15 2.33 -5.26
CA LYS A 55 9.36 2.91 -5.88
C LYS A 55 9.96 4.05 -5.05
N GLY A 56 9.12 4.95 -4.53
CA GLY A 56 9.56 6.05 -3.67
C GLY A 56 10.19 5.55 -2.36
N ALA A 57 9.54 4.59 -1.71
CA ALA A 57 10.03 3.96 -0.48
C ALA A 57 11.37 3.24 -0.65
N VAL A 58 11.54 2.47 -1.74
CA VAL A 58 12.83 1.83 -2.06
C VAL A 58 13.91 2.89 -2.29
N ALA A 59 13.64 3.93 -3.09
CA ALA A 59 14.62 4.99 -3.35
C ALA A 59 15.01 5.78 -2.09
N ALA A 60 14.04 6.10 -1.22
CA ALA A 60 14.28 6.75 0.06
C ALA A 60 15.13 5.87 0.98
N LEU A 61 14.83 4.57 1.07
CA LEU A 61 15.58 3.60 1.87
C LEU A 61 17.01 3.39 1.36
N THR A 62 17.24 3.31 0.04
CA THR A 62 18.60 3.26 -0.54
C THR A 62 19.39 4.54 -0.24
N THR A 63 18.72 5.70 -0.22
CA THR A 63 19.38 6.97 0.16
C THR A 63 19.73 6.99 1.66
N LEU A 64 18.89 6.39 2.50
CA LEU A 64 19.14 6.23 3.94
C LEU A 64 20.31 5.25 4.20
N GLU A 65 20.38 4.11 3.49
CA GLU A 65 21.53 3.19 3.54
C GLU A 65 22.84 3.93 3.26
N ALA A 66 22.90 4.72 2.18
CA ALA A 66 24.12 5.43 1.80
C ALA A 66 24.59 6.43 2.89
N GLU A 67 23.66 7.13 3.54
CA GLU A 67 23.98 8.07 4.63
C GLU A 67 24.40 7.34 5.92
N LEU A 68 23.77 6.19 6.25
CA LEU A 68 24.16 5.34 7.38
C LEU A 68 25.55 4.70 7.17
N VAL A 69 25.83 4.19 5.97
CA VAL A 69 27.16 3.68 5.57
C VAL A 69 28.22 4.78 5.64
N HIS A 70 27.88 6.01 5.26
CA HIS A 70 28.77 7.16 5.38
C HIS A 70 29.05 7.50 6.86
N ARG A 71 28.01 7.57 7.70
CA ARG A 71 28.12 7.78 9.16
C ARG A 71 29.01 6.71 9.81
N GLN A 72 28.76 5.43 9.53
CA GLN A 72 29.53 4.34 10.13
C GLN A 72 30.98 4.28 9.59
N GLY A 73 31.18 4.67 8.33
CA GLY A 73 32.52 4.86 7.76
C GLY A 73 33.34 5.95 8.48
N ILE A 74 32.69 7.02 8.96
CA ILE A 74 33.34 8.04 9.81
C ILE A 74 33.59 7.48 11.21
N TYR A 75 32.61 6.80 11.82
CA TYR A 75 32.74 6.20 13.15
C TYR A 75 33.94 5.24 13.25
N CYS A 76 34.10 4.35 12.27
CA CYS A 76 35.14 3.33 12.23
C CYS A 76 36.49 3.80 11.65
N SER A 77 36.63 5.07 11.27
CA SER A 77 37.87 5.62 10.72
C SER A 77 38.82 6.11 11.82
N PHE A 78 40.13 5.93 11.62
CA PHE A 78 41.16 6.54 12.48
C PHE A 78 41.27 8.06 12.24
N THR A 79 41.14 8.47 10.98
CA THR A 79 41.51 9.82 10.52
C THR A 79 40.33 10.77 10.37
N ALA A 80 39.10 10.25 10.40
CA ALA A 80 37.91 11.10 10.33
C ALA A 80 37.60 11.71 11.70
N GLN A 81 37.46 13.03 11.75
CA GLN A 81 37.06 13.74 12.97
C GLN A 81 35.67 13.25 13.42
N ARG A 82 35.57 12.78 14.67
CA ARG A 82 34.35 12.19 15.23
C ARG A 82 33.18 13.18 15.26
N ASP A 83 33.47 14.47 15.30
CA ASP A 83 32.50 15.57 15.32
C ASP A 83 31.73 15.69 14.00
N ARG A 84 32.29 15.18 12.89
CA ARG A 84 31.62 15.12 11.58
C ARG A 84 30.42 14.15 11.56
N ARG A 85 30.22 13.33 12.60
CA ARG A 85 29.06 12.43 12.70
C ARG A 85 27.78 13.17 13.10
N GLN A 86 27.86 14.10 14.05
CA GLN A 86 26.70 14.81 14.58
C GLN A 86 25.83 15.48 13.49
N PRO A 87 26.37 16.27 12.53
CA PRO A 87 25.52 16.87 11.49
C PRO A 87 24.89 15.84 10.55
N ILE A 88 25.46 14.63 10.43
CA ILE A 88 24.86 13.53 9.66
C ILE A 88 23.72 12.89 10.46
N GLU A 89 23.93 12.66 11.76
CA GLU A 89 22.93 12.10 12.67
C GLU A 89 21.70 13.03 12.83
N GLU A 90 21.92 14.34 12.96
CA GLU A 90 20.87 15.37 12.97
C GLU A 90 20.10 15.42 11.64
N LYS A 91 20.83 15.40 10.50
CA LYS A 91 20.22 15.34 9.17
C LYS A 91 19.36 14.09 8.99
N LEU A 92 19.85 12.92 9.41
CA LEU A 92 19.14 11.65 9.36
C LEU A 92 17.83 11.68 10.18
N LEU A 93 17.88 12.21 11.41
CA LEU A 93 16.71 12.36 12.27
C LEU A 93 15.66 13.31 11.68
N SER A 94 16.08 14.43 11.09
CA SER A 94 15.19 15.38 10.40
C SER A 94 14.57 14.79 9.12
N LYS A 95 15.35 13.99 8.39
CA LYS A 95 14.92 13.34 7.14
C LYS A 95 13.82 12.30 7.36
N VAL A 96 13.80 11.62 8.50
CA VAL A 96 12.73 10.68 8.86
C VAL A 96 11.38 11.36 9.07
N ASP A 97 11.35 12.60 9.59
CA ASP A 97 10.09 13.37 9.69
C ASP A 97 9.62 13.91 8.33
N THR A 98 10.57 14.36 7.51
CA THR A 98 10.30 15.19 6.32
C THR A 98 10.13 14.39 5.03
N ASP A 99 10.71 13.19 4.93
CA ASP A 99 10.51 12.31 3.79
C ASP A 99 9.19 11.52 3.95
N PRO A 100 8.21 11.68 3.05
CA PRO A 100 6.87 11.09 3.17
C PRO A 100 6.84 9.55 3.00
N TYR A 101 7.96 8.94 2.61
CA TYR A 101 8.14 7.50 2.58
C TYR A 101 8.83 7.00 3.86
N LEU A 102 9.92 7.64 4.31
CA LEU A 102 10.62 7.24 5.53
C LEU A 102 9.76 7.40 6.79
N ALA A 103 8.97 8.47 6.87
CA ALA A 103 8.04 8.74 7.99
C ALA A 103 7.00 7.62 8.24
N LYS A 104 6.86 6.66 7.31
CA LYS A 104 5.94 5.51 7.40
C LYS A 104 6.64 4.17 7.62
N LEU A 105 7.96 4.17 7.77
CA LEU A 105 8.81 2.98 7.75
C LEU A 105 9.83 2.95 8.90
N VAL A 106 10.41 4.11 9.20
CA VAL A 106 11.55 4.32 10.09
C VAL A 106 11.10 5.14 11.30
N SER A 107 11.51 4.75 12.52
CA SER A 107 11.37 5.63 13.70
C SER A 107 12.66 6.39 13.99
N LYS A 108 12.58 7.51 14.71
CA LYS A 108 13.78 8.20 15.22
C LYS A 108 14.49 7.38 16.28
N GLU A 109 13.75 6.58 17.02
CA GLU A 109 14.22 5.70 18.08
C GLU A 109 15.09 4.59 17.49
N ASP A 110 14.67 3.99 16.36
CA ASP A 110 15.46 3.03 15.57
C ASP A 110 16.80 3.65 15.17
N LEU A 111 16.78 4.87 14.60
CA LEU A 111 18.00 5.60 14.22
C LEU A 111 18.91 5.88 15.42
N ARG A 112 18.35 6.33 16.54
CA ARG A 112 19.13 6.57 17.78
C ARG A 112 19.74 5.28 18.32
N GLU A 113 19.11 4.12 18.13
CA GLU A 113 19.70 2.84 18.49
C GLU A 113 20.85 2.46 17.57
N ILE A 114 20.68 2.63 16.25
CA ILE A 114 21.76 2.46 15.26
C ILE A 114 22.96 3.38 15.57
N PHE A 115 22.73 4.62 16.02
CA PHE A 115 23.83 5.55 16.33
C PHE A 115 24.68 5.11 17.53
N LYS A 116 24.15 4.26 18.43
CA LYS A 116 24.91 3.65 19.53
C LYS A 116 25.81 2.49 19.05
N ASP A 117 25.61 1.97 17.84
CA ASP A 117 26.37 0.83 17.33
C ASP A 117 27.86 1.15 17.17
N GLY A 118 28.67 0.52 18.03
CA GLY A 118 30.11 0.61 18.03
C GLY A 118 30.82 -0.41 17.12
N TYR A 119 30.10 -1.26 16.39
CA TYR A 119 30.73 -2.33 15.62
C TYR A 119 31.48 -1.83 14.39
N CYS A 120 32.74 -2.25 14.30
CA CYS A 120 33.63 -2.09 13.15
C CYS A 120 34.26 -3.45 12.84
N GLU A 121 34.17 -3.92 11.60
CA GLU A 121 34.58 -5.27 11.17
C GLU A 121 36.07 -5.55 11.46
N ARG A 122 36.91 -4.54 11.24
CA ARG A 122 38.28 -4.48 11.73
C ARG A 122 38.51 -3.10 12.33
N PRO A 123 39.42 -2.94 13.31
CA PRO A 123 39.93 -1.63 13.69
C PRO A 123 40.34 -0.89 12.42
N TRP A 124 39.86 0.35 12.26
CA TRP A 124 40.25 1.24 11.16
C TRP A 124 39.82 0.77 9.75
N ASN A 125 38.82 -0.11 9.62
CA ASN A 125 38.30 -0.57 8.33
C ASN A 125 37.61 0.55 7.53
N THR A 126 38.39 1.29 6.75
CA THR A 126 37.94 2.31 5.79
C THR A 126 37.61 1.74 4.41
N VAL A 127 38.09 0.53 4.10
CA VAL A 127 38.03 -0.11 2.77
C VAL A 127 36.64 -0.72 2.52
N ASP A 128 36.17 -1.58 3.42
CA ASP A 128 34.87 -2.26 3.26
C ASP A 128 33.85 -1.71 4.26
N LYS A 129 33.32 -0.53 3.94
CA LYS A 129 32.34 0.20 4.77
C LYS A 129 31.04 -0.59 4.96
N LYS A 130 30.72 -1.54 4.07
CA LYS A 130 29.50 -2.34 4.14
C LYS A 130 29.53 -3.42 5.23
N LYS A 131 30.68 -3.67 5.87
CA LYS A 131 30.80 -4.61 7.01
C LYS A 131 30.77 -3.95 8.38
N ASN A 132 30.84 -2.62 8.45
CA ASN A 132 30.73 -1.91 9.72
C ASN A 132 29.25 -1.77 10.12
N GLY A 133 28.96 -1.60 11.41
CA GLY A 133 27.62 -1.33 11.96
C GLY A 133 26.62 -2.47 11.77
N LYS A 134 26.60 -3.45 12.68
CA LYS A 134 25.67 -4.60 12.62
C LYS A 134 24.20 -4.18 12.71
N LEU A 135 23.87 -3.22 13.58
CA LEU A 135 22.49 -2.79 13.80
C LEU A 135 21.90 -2.12 12.55
N MET A 136 22.66 -1.29 11.82
CA MET A 136 22.10 -0.63 10.63
C MET A 136 21.62 -1.64 9.58
N TRP A 137 22.34 -2.75 9.37
CA TRP A 137 21.93 -3.79 8.42
C TRP A 137 20.68 -4.55 8.86
N ILE A 138 20.52 -4.79 10.17
CA ILE A 138 19.33 -5.44 10.74
C ILE A 138 18.10 -4.55 10.52
N PHE A 139 18.19 -3.27 10.89
CA PHE A 139 17.09 -2.32 10.70
C PHE A 139 16.77 -2.07 9.21
N LEU A 140 17.79 -1.90 8.35
CA LEU A 140 17.58 -1.79 6.89
C LEU A 140 16.81 -3.00 6.34
N LYS A 141 17.17 -4.22 6.77
CA LYS A 141 16.48 -5.46 6.35
C LYS A 141 15.03 -5.51 6.86
N GLU A 142 14.78 -5.05 8.08
CA GLU A 142 13.42 -4.93 8.62
C GLU A 142 12.58 -3.93 7.83
N TRP A 143 13.12 -2.76 7.49
CA TRP A 143 12.43 -1.74 6.71
C TRP A 143 12.16 -2.19 5.26
N GLU A 144 13.08 -2.93 4.62
CA GLU A 144 12.82 -3.60 3.33
C GLU A 144 11.63 -4.59 3.43
N HIS A 145 11.54 -5.35 4.52
CA HIS A 145 10.42 -6.24 4.76
C HIS A 145 9.11 -5.46 4.97
N LYS A 146 9.11 -4.34 5.70
CA LYS A 146 7.92 -3.47 5.86
C LYS A 146 7.42 -2.94 4.50
N ILE A 147 8.32 -2.49 3.62
CA ILE A 147 7.98 -2.07 2.25
C ILE A 147 7.32 -3.21 1.45
N THR A 148 7.81 -4.43 1.62
CA THR A 148 7.29 -5.62 0.92
C THR A 148 5.94 -6.05 1.47
N GLN A 149 5.76 -6.07 2.79
CA GLN A 149 4.50 -6.40 3.46
C GLN A 149 3.38 -5.43 3.08
N GLN A 150 3.65 -4.12 2.99
CA GLN A 150 2.64 -3.13 2.58
C GLN A 150 2.09 -3.37 1.16
N LYS A 151 2.88 -3.99 0.26
CA LYS A 151 2.41 -4.43 -1.05
C LYS A 151 1.45 -5.62 -0.94
N HIS A 152 1.74 -6.58 -0.07
CA HIS A 152 0.92 -7.79 0.11
C HIS A 152 -0.39 -7.48 0.85
N ASN A 153 -0.33 -6.70 1.94
CA ASN A 153 -1.52 -6.33 2.73
C ASN A 153 -2.58 -5.61 1.90
N LYS A 154 -2.19 -4.75 0.95
CA LYS A 154 -3.12 -4.12 0.01
C LYS A 154 -3.79 -5.13 -0.93
N ILE A 155 -3.03 -6.13 -1.42
CA ILE A 155 -3.59 -7.20 -2.27
C ILE A 155 -4.57 -8.05 -1.46
N GLU A 156 -4.24 -8.40 -0.22
CA GLU A 156 -5.17 -9.13 0.67
C GLU A 156 -6.44 -8.36 0.99
N GLN A 157 -6.36 -7.06 1.28
CA GLN A 157 -7.53 -6.23 1.54
C GLN A 157 -8.46 -6.19 0.34
N VAL A 158 -7.90 -6.03 -0.87
CA VAL A 158 -8.64 -6.12 -2.13
C VAL A 158 -9.28 -7.51 -2.27
N LEU A 159 -8.52 -8.60 -2.09
CA LEU A 159 -9.06 -9.97 -2.20
C LEU A 159 -10.17 -10.27 -1.17
N LYS A 160 -10.06 -9.77 0.06
CA LYS A 160 -11.09 -9.91 1.11
C LYS A 160 -12.40 -9.19 0.72
N GLN A 161 -12.34 -8.11 -0.05
CA GLN A 161 -13.53 -7.43 -0.60
C GLN A 161 -14.19 -8.17 -1.78
N PHE A 162 -13.49 -9.13 -2.41
CA PHE A 162 -14.02 -9.94 -3.52
C PHE A 162 -14.41 -11.37 -3.13
N LYS A 163 -14.37 -11.74 -1.84
CA LYS A 163 -15.00 -12.98 -1.40
C LYS A 163 -16.53 -12.87 -1.57
N PRO A 164 -17.19 -13.74 -2.34
CA PRO A 164 -18.64 -13.84 -2.31
C PRO A 164 -19.10 -14.20 -0.89
N ASN A 165 -20.30 -13.75 -0.51
CA ASN A 165 -20.93 -14.28 0.70
C ASN A 165 -21.36 -15.72 0.41
N ASP A 166 -20.61 -16.69 0.92
CA ASP A 166 -20.93 -18.14 0.86
C ASP A 166 -22.11 -18.51 1.81
N SER A 167 -23.13 -17.65 1.89
CA SER A 167 -24.28 -17.79 2.80
C SER A 167 -25.51 -18.45 2.15
N HIS A 168 -25.36 -19.06 0.97
CA HIS A 168 -26.44 -19.75 0.24
C HIS A 168 -26.01 -21.09 -0.37
N ILE A 169 -25.38 -21.96 0.43
CA ILE A 169 -25.42 -23.42 0.21
C ILE A 169 -25.76 -24.10 1.54
N ASN A 170 -27.06 -24.17 1.82
CA ASN A 170 -27.68 -25.08 2.80
C ASN A 170 -29.20 -25.11 2.52
N ASN A 171 -29.62 -26.08 1.71
CA ASN A 171 -31.00 -26.58 1.61
C ASN A 171 -30.96 -27.94 0.90
#